data_AF-A0A2E7JCR0-F1
#
_entry.id   AF-A0A2E7JCR0-F1
#
_cell.length_a   1.000
_cell.length_b   1.000
_cell.length_c   1.000
_cell.angle_alpha   90.00
_cell.angle_beta   90.00
_cell.angle_gamma   90.00
#
_symmetry.space_group_name_H-M   'P 1'
#
loop_
_entity.id
_entity.type
_entity.pdbx_description
1 polymer ?
#
loop_
_entity_poly.entity_id
_entity_poly.type
_entity_poly.pdbx_seq_one_letter_code
_entity_poly.pdbx_strand_id
1 'polypeptide(L)'
;MEYLEMRGAVKLKADADNAVVRSVLSKLRETEFVDAGYIDIGIEENILSISAEGTISESYSTRALLTQLQGQLTETSMIGVTSVRWETLVVLKHWQPTPAMRLEVNDQLAFAQ
;
A
#
# COMPACT_ATOMS: atom_id res chain seq x y z
N MET A 1 16.44 14.26 10.29
CA MET A 1 16.43 12.85 10.69
C MET A 1 15.03 12.48 11.07
N GLU A 2 14.47 11.53 10.34
CA GLU A 2 13.14 10.98 10.54
C GLU A 2 13.26 9.46 10.49
N TYR A 3 12.48 8.77 11.30
CA TYR A 3 12.34 7.33 11.20
C TYR A 3 11.24 7.00 10.18
N LEU A 4 11.58 6.22 9.15
CA LEU A 4 10.63 5.72 8.16
C LEU A 4 10.19 4.31 8.55
N GLU A 5 8.89 4.11 8.67
CA GLU A 5 8.28 2.79 8.69
C GLU A 5 7.26 2.70 7.56
N MET A 6 7.38 1.70 6.70
CA MET A 6 6.45 1.45 5.61
C MET A 6 6.10 -0.02 5.56
N ARG A 7 4.80 -0.36 5.57
CA ARG A 7 4.37 -1.77 5.48
C ARG A 7 3.04 -1.91 4.74
N GLY A 8 2.92 -3.01 4.02
CA GLY A 8 1.66 -3.53 3.50
C GLY A 8 1.68 -3.80 1.99
N ALA A 9 0.49 -3.92 1.42
CA ALA A 9 0.32 -4.25 0.01
C ALA A 9 -0.87 -3.51 -0.62
N VAL A 10 -0.71 -3.17 -1.89
CA VAL A 10 -1.70 -2.47 -2.72
C VAL A 10 -1.84 -3.17 -4.06
N LYS A 11 -2.99 -3.00 -4.70
CA LYS A 11 -3.28 -3.53 -6.02
C LYS A 11 -3.14 -2.43 -7.07
N LEU A 12 -2.35 -2.70 -8.10
CA LEU A 12 -2.20 -1.86 -9.28
C LEU A 12 -3.46 -1.96 -10.16
N LYS A 13 -3.80 -0.87 -10.86
CA LYS A 13 -4.83 -0.91 -11.90
C LYS A 13 -4.37 -1.80 -13.06
N ALA A 14 -5.33 -2.36 -13.80
CA ALA A 14 -5.02 -3.16 -14.99
C ALA A 14 -4.33 -2.33 -16.10
N ASP A 15 -4.59 -1.03 -16.14
CA ASP A 15 -4.05 -0.05 -17.08
C ASP A 15 -2.98 0.87 -16.43
N ALA A 16 -2.38 0.44 -15.31
CA ALA A 16 -1.34 1.21 -14.64
C ALA A 16 -0.16 1.52 -15.60
N ASP A 17 0.37 2.73 -15.52
CA ASP A 17 1.56 3.13 -16.27
C ASP A 17 2.79 2.44 -15.65
N ASN A 18 3.19 1.33 -16.27
CA ASN A 18 4.33 0.53 -15.83
C ASN A 18 5.65 1.30 -15.83
N ALA A 19 5.82 2.33 -16.68
CA ALA A 19 7.03 3.15 -16.68
C ALA A 19 7.06 4.04 -15.43
N VAL A 20 5.92 4.65 -15.08
CA VAL A 20 5.76 5.42 -13.83
C VAL A 20 5.98 4.53 -12.61
N VAL A 21 5.32 3.35 -12.56
CA VAL A 21 5.47 2.40 -11.45
C VAL A 21 6.95 2.01 -11.28
N ARG A 22 7.61 1.53 -12.34
CA ARG A 22 9.02 1.11 -12.26
C ARG A 22 9.96 2.24 -11.85
N SER A 23 9.73 3.45 -12.37
CA SER A 23 10.52 4.64 -12.02
C SER A 23 10.38 4.98 -10.54
N VAL A 24 9.16 4.97 -10.01
CA VAL A 24 8.90 5.21 -8.60
C VAL A 24 9.57 4.15 -7.71
N LEU A 25 9.42 2.86 -8.06
CA LEU A 25 9.99 1.77 -7.26
C LEU A 25 11.53 1.76 -7.28
N SER A 26 12.15 2.13 -8.41
CA SER A 26 13.61 2.30 -8.47
C SER A 26 14.07 3.38 -7.50
N LYS A 27 13.44 4.55 -7.54
CA LYS A 27 13.77 5.68 -6.66
C LYS A 27 13.52 5.37 -5.19
N LEU A 28 12.49 4.59 -4.87
CA LEU A 28 12.26 4.12 -3.51
C LEU A 28 13.40 3.19 -3.04
N ARG A 29 13.90 2.29 -3.90
CA ARG A 29 15.07 1.43 -3.59
C ARG A 29 16.36 2.20 -3.38
N GLU A 30 16.48 3.37 -4.02
CA GLU A 30 17.61 4.29 -3.87
C GLU A 30 17.53 5.17 -2.61
N THR A 31 16.53 4.96 -1.74
CA THR A 31 16.42 5.70 -0.47
C THR A 31 17.66 5.47 0.39
N GLU A 32 18.37 6.54 0.69
CA GLU A 32 19.54 6.51 1.55
C GLU A 32 19.12 6.50 3.03
N PHE A 33 19.59 5.50 3.75
CA PHE A 33 19.45 5.40 5.20
C PHE A 33 20.70 5.95 5.88
N VAL A 34 20.48 6.67 6.97
CA VAL A 34 21.53 7.26 7.81
C VAL A 34 22.27 6.18 8.59
N ASP A 35 21.52 5.15 9.02
CA ASP A 35 21.98 4.01 9.79
C ASP A 35 21.58 2.70 9.09
N ALA A 36 21.50 1.60 9.85
CA ALA A 36 20.97 0.34 9.32
C ALA A 36 19.48 0.50 9.00
N GLY A 37 19.15 0.50 7.72
CA GLY A 37 17.79 0.48 7.23
C GLY A 37 17.65 -0.40 6.00
N TYR A 38 16.41 -0.67 5.62
CA TYR A 38 16.10 -1.46 4.44
C TYR A 38 14.84 -0.98 3.75
N ILE A 39 14.75 -1.33 2.48
CA ILE A 39 13.50 -1.31 1.73
C ILE A 39 13.43 -2.57 0.87
N ASP A 40 12.36 -3.34 1.07
CA ASP A 40 12.01 -4.50 0.28
C ASP A 40 10.73 -4.21 -0.51
N ILE A 41 10.75 -4.60 -1.78
CA ILE A 41 9.67 -4.32 -2.74
C ILE A 41 9.41 -5.56 -3.57
N GLY A 42 8.23 -6.13 -3.38
CA GLY A 42 7.71 -7.27 -4.14
C GLY A 42 6.61 -6.86 -5.11
N ILE A 43 6.61 -7.48 -6.29
CA ILE A 43 5.47 -7.44 -7.21
C ILE A 43 5.13 -8.87 -7.60
N GLU A 44 3.90 -9.28 -7.31
CA GLU A 44 3.33 -10.55 -7.73
C GLU A 44 2.00 -10.29 -8.44
N GLU A 45 1.92 -10.71 -9.72
CA GLU A 45 0.83 -10.35 -10.63
C GLU A 45 0.63 -8.82 -10.70
N ASN A 46 -0.36 -8.30 -9.97
CA ASN A 46 -0.70 -6.87 -9.87
C ASN A 46 -0.70 -6.38 -8.42
N ILE A 47 -0.18 -7.17 -7.47
CA ILE A 47 -0.06 -6.80 -6.07
C ILE A 47 1.36 -6.31 -5.84
N LEU A 48 1.48 -5.06 -5.39
CA LEU A 48 2.71 -4.43 -4.98
C LEU A 48 2.77 -4.43 -3.45
N SER A 49 3.80 -5.09 -2.89
CA SER A 49 4.12 -5.05 -1.47
C SER A 49 5.37 -4.21 -1.24
N ILE A 50 5.36 -3.41 -0.17
CA ILE A 50 6.52 -2.64 0.25
C ILE A 50 6.69 -2.78 1.76
N SER A 51 7.92 -3.09 2.18
CA SER A 51 8.36 -3.06 3.58
C SER A 51 9.61 -2.21 3.67
N ALA A 52 9.60 -1.16 4.49
CA ALA A 52 10.79 -0.34 4.74
C ALA A 52 10.87 0.04 6.20
N GLU A 53 12.09 0.12 6.71
CA GLU A 53 12.38 0.50 8.09
C GLU A 53 13.77 1.12 8.18
N GLY A 54 13.90 2.27 8.84
CA GLY A 54 15.20 2.86 9.15
C GLY A 54 15.18 4.39 9.23
N THR A 55 16.30 4.96 9.68
CA THR A 55 16.45 6.42 9.79
C THR A 55 16.83 7.02 8.45
N ILE A 56 16.09 8.02 8.00
CA ILE A 56 16.37 8.81 6.79
C ILE A 56 16.61 10.28 7.14
N SER A 57 17.27 11.01 6.24
CA SER A 57 17.49 12.45 6.43
C SER A 57 16.17 13.22 6.49
N GLU A 58 15.28 12.96 5.53
CA GLU A 58 13.97 13.59 5.34
C GLU A 58 13.03 12.69 4.51
N SER A 59 11.72 12.75 4.77
CA SER A 59 10.72 11.92 4.05
C SER A 59 10.05 12.58 2.84
N TYR A 60 10.34 13.85 2.53
CA TYR A 60 9.60 14.61 1.51
C TYR A 60 9.64 13.94 0.13
N SER A 61 10.81 13.48 -0.31
CA SER A 61 11.00 12.76 -1.57
C SER A 61 10.20 11.45 -1.61
N THR A 62 10.29 10.64 -0.55
CA THR A 62 9.51 9.40 -0.39
C THR A 62 8.01 9.65 -0.48
N ARG A 63 7.51 10.70 0.17
CA ARG A 63 6.08 11.07 0.14
C ARG A 63 5.61 11.49 -1.26
N ALA A 64 6.43 12.22 -2.00
CA ALA A 64 6.13 12.60 -3.38
C ALA A 64 6.07 11.37 -4.30
N LEU A 65 7.01 10.43 -4.13
CA LEU A 65 7.03 9.16 -4.86
C LEU A 65 5.77 8.32 -4.57
N LEU A 66 5.38 8.19 -3.30
CA LEU A 66 4.19 7.46 -2.89
C LEU A 66 2.89 8.09 -3.41
N THR A 67 2.85 9.42 -3.54
CA THR A 67 1.71 10.13 -4.15
C THR A 67 1.59 9.82 -5.64
N GLN A 68 2.72 9.75 -6.36
CA GLN A 68 2.72 9.33 -7.76
C GLN A 68 2.25 7.87 -7.90
N LEU A 69 2.70 7.00 -6.99
CA LEU A 69 2.28 5.61 -6.95
C LEU A 69 0.77 5.47 -6.68
N GLN A 70 0.20 6.29 -5.79
CA GLN A 70 -1.24 6.29 -5.49
C GLN A 70 -2.12 6.46 -6.74
N GLY A 71 -1.66 7.23 -7.75
CA GLY A 71 -2.37 7.39 -9.02
C GLY A 71 -2.48 6.11 -9.87
N GLN A 72 -1.62 5.12 -9.60
CA GLN A 72 -1.54 3.84 -10.31
C GLN A 72 -2.31 2.70 -9.62
N LEU A 73 -2.94 2.97 -8.47
CA LEU A 73 -3.61 1.95 -7.65
C LEU A 73 -5.09 1.83 -7.99
N THR A 74 -5.67 0.65 -7.81
CA THR A 74 -7.13 0.47 -7.88
C THR A 74 -7.84 1.33 -6.85
N GLU A 75 -9.11 1.67 -7.08
CA GLU A 75 -9.91 2.46 -6.13
C GLU A 75 -10.04 1.84 -4.73
N THR A 76 -9.89 0.51 -4.63
CA THR A 76 -9.89 -0.18 -3.34
C THR A 76 -8.51 -0.28 -2.69
N SER A 77 -7.51 0.39 -3.26
CA SER A 77 -6.14 0.45 -2.72
C SER A 77 -5.72 1.87 -2.38
N MET A 78 -5.05 2.00 -1.24
CA MET A 78 -4.65 3.28 -0.66
C MET A 78 -3.30 3.17 0.02
N ILE A 79 -2.52 4.24 -0.10
CA ILE A 79 -1.31 4.52 0.64
C ILE A 79 -1.64 5.64 1.62
N GLY A 80 -1.73 5.29 2.91
CA GLY A 80 -1.84 6.26 3.99
C GLY A 80 -0.46 6.70 4.44
N VAL A 81 -0.25 8.00 4.60
CA VAL A 81 0.99 8.55 5.18
C VAL A 81 0.61 9.37 6.41
N THR A 82 1.23 9.07 7.55
CA THR A 82 1.13 9.86 8.77
C THR A 82 2.52 10.22 9.23
N SER A 83 2.78 11.51 9.39
CA SER A 83 4.08 12.01 9.85
C SER A 83 3.89 12.83 11.12
N VAL A 84 4.69 12.55 12.13
CA VAL A 84 4.95 13.40 13.28
C VAL A 84 6.40 13.87 13.23
N ARG A 85 6.80 14.78 14.12
CA ARG A 85 8.04 15.56 14.01
C ARG A 85 9.33 14.77 13.68
N TRP A 86 9.40 13.49 14.06
CA TRP A 86 10.57 12.62 13.86
C TRP A 86 10.24 11.23 13.28
N GLU A 87 8.99 10.95 12.91
CA GLU A 87 8.55 9.63 12.42
C GLU A 87 7.58 9.81 11.26
N THR A 88 7.79 9.03 10.21
CA THR A 88 6.88 8.92 9.07
C THR A 88 6.46 7.47 8.95
N LEU A 89 5.17 7.21 9.19
CA LEU A 89 4.52 5.93 9.01
C LEU A 89 3.77 5.91 7.67
N VAL A 90 4.00 4.85 6.89
CA VAL A 90 3.35 4.61 5.61
C VAL A 90 2.64 3.26 5.65
N VAL A 91 1.33 3.28 5.44
CA VAL A 91 0.48 2.08 5.44
C VAL A 91 -0.06 1.85 4.03
N LEU A 92 0.28 0.70 3.45
CA LEU A 92 -0.23 0.22 2.18
C LEU A 92 -1.39 -0.74 2.42
N LYS A 93 -2.58 -0.39 1.96
CA LYS A 93 -3.80 -1.18 2.19
C LYS A 93 -4.54 -1.46 0.90
N HIS A 94 -4.95 -2.71 0.71
CA HIS A 94 -5.94 -3.11 -0.27
C HIS A 94 -7.19 -3.63 0.44
N TRP A 95 -8.36 -3.09 0.10
CA TRP A 95 -9.64 -3.58 0.54
C TRP A 95 -10.20 -4.54 -0.51
N GLN A 96 -10.43 -5.79 -0.12
CA GLN A 96 -11.31 -6.67 -0.88
C GLN A 96 -12.71 -6.54 -0.32
N PRO A 97 -13.73 -6.23 -1.13
CA PRO A 97 -15.12 -6.35 -0.69
C PRO A 97 -15.32 -7.78 -0.21
N THR A 98 -15.75 -7.96 1.04
CA THR A 98 -16.23 -9.26 1.49
C THR A 98 -17.33 -9.68 0.53
N PRO A 99 -17.28 -10.89 -0.07
CA PRO A 99 -18.39 -11.39 -0.88
C PRO A 99 -19.65 -11.23 -0.03
N ALA A 100 -20.65 -10.52 -0.54
CA ALA A 100 -21.91 -10.38 0.16
C ALA A 100 -22.39 -11.79 0.53
N MET A 101 -22.45 -12.07 1.83
CA MET A 101 -23.00 -13.32 2.34
C MET A 101 -24.45 -13.35 1.84
N ARG A 102 -24.72 -14.14 0.80
CA ARG A 102 -26.08 -14.39 0.34
C ARG A 102 -26.77 -15.10 1.49
N LEU A 103 -27.57 -14.37 2.26
CA LEU A 103 -28.51 -14.98 3.19
C LEU A 103 -29.50 -15.76 2.32
N GLU A 104 -29.35 -17.08 2.30
CA GLU A 104 -30.39 -17.95 1.76
C GLU A 104 -31.61 -17.79 2.67
N VAL A 105 -32.69 -17.23 2.11
CA VAL A 105 -33.99 -17.19 2.78
C VAL A 105 -34.43 -18.63 2.96
N ASN A 106 -34.43 -19.08 4.22
CA ASN A 106 -34.82 -20.43 4.55
C ASN A 106 -36.37 -20.49 4.54
N ASP A 107 -36.96 -20.86 3.40
CA ASP A 107 -38.41 -20.96 3.17
C ASP A 107 -39.07 -22.16 3.90
N GLN A 108 -38.60 -22.51 5.10
CA GLN A 108 -39.19 -23.56 5.93
C GLN A 108 -39.73 -23.00 7.24
N LEU A 109 -40.77 -22.17 7.12
CA LEU A 109 -41.80 -22.03 8.16
C LEU A 109 -43.12 -22.54 7.58
N ALA A 110 -43.19 -23.86 7.37
CA ALA A 110 -44.47 -24.54 7.29
C ALA A 110 -45.09 -24.52 8.70
N PHE A 111 -45.94 -23.53 8.96
CA PHE A 111 -46.84 -23.57 10.11
C PHE A 111 -47.77 -24.76 9.91
N ALA A 112 -47.55 -25.83 10.67
CA ALA A 112 -48.49 -26.93 10.78
C ALA A 112 -49.82 -26.38 11.31
N GLN A 113 -50.90 -26.72 10.61
CA GLN A 113 -52.29 -26.37 10.95
C GLN A 113 -52.78 -27.08 12.21
#